data_AF-A0A3S0G3U1-F1
#
_entry.id   AF-A0A3S0G3U1-F1
#
_cell.length_a   1.000
_cell.length_b   1.000
_cell.length_c   1.000
_cell.angle_alpha   90.00
_cell.angle_beta   90.00
_cell.angle_gamma   90.00
#
_symmetry.space_group_name_H-M   'P 1'
#
loop_
_entity.id
_entity.type
_entity.pdbx_description
1 polymer ?
#
loop_
_entity_poly.entity_id
_entity_poly.type
_entity_poly.pdbx_seq_one_letter_code
_entity_poly.pdbx_strand_id
1 'polypeptide(L)'
;MTAPPREPSLTFATCPKCRHTRTPGERADPGVCPACGLVFAKWIRQASFVSPSRQRREARDVDVDAGDSLFGRCYAALGYVPEQVEPLHWWGRALAWLLVAIWGWRLAGLDYTVGEMGASFMHAILLPIHEAGHMLFMPLGEFMTIAGGSLFQLLLPLICAGALLHTNRDPFGAALGLLWCGSSLVDLAPYIYDAKHPQLILLGGHTGEDGPHDWIYLLDQFGKVAHSPAYGTFAHHLGVMLMVGALAWGAGILWRQRQRWAGAGPGER
;
A
#
# COMPACT_ATOMS: atom_id res chain seq x y z
N MET A 1 -45.97 -8.12 19.26
CA MET A 1 -46.35 -6.84 18.63
C MET A 1 -45.31 -5.80 18.99
N THR A 2 -44.29 -5.64 18.15
CA THR A 2 -43.20 -4.67 18.33
C THR A 2 -43.71 -3.27 18.01
N ALA A 3 -43.55 -2.34 18.94
CA ALA A 3 -43.91 -0.94 18.74
C ALA A 3 -43.14 -0.36 17.53
N PRO A 4 -43.77 0.48 16.69
CA PRO A 4 -43.06 1.14 15.60
C PRO A 4 -41.96 2.07 16.15
N PRO A 5 -40.86 2.25 15.42
CA PRO A 5 -39.80 3.18 15.81
C PRO A 5 -40.38 4.59 15.96
N ARG A 6 -40.09 5.26 17.08
CA ARG A 6 -40.50 6.66 17.31
C ARG A 6 -39.86 7.54 16.24
N GLU A 7 -40.68 8.13 15.38
CA GLU A 7 -40.22 9.16 14.46
C GLU A 7 -39.58 10.30 15.28
N PRO A 8 -38.34 10.72 14.98
CA PRO A 8 -37.73 11.85 15.65
C PRO A 8 -38.60 13.08 15.36
N SER A 9 -39.06 13.79 16.40
CA SER A 9 -39.92 14.96 16.24
C SER A 9 -39.25 15.98 15.29
N LEU A 10 -39.79 16.11 14.07
CA LEU A 10 -39.24 16.86 12.92
C LEU A 10 -39.45 18.39 13.03
N THR A 11 -39.51 18.93 14.24
CA THR A 11 -39.90 20.32 14.48
C THR A 11 -38.82 21.04 15.30
N PHE A 12 -38.20 22.07 14.72
CA PHE A 12 -37.33 23.00 15.45
C PHE A 12 -38.14 24.21 15.95
N ALA A 13 -37.94 24.63 17.19
CA ALA A 13 -38.57 25.85 17.73
C ALA A 13 -38.02 27.12 17.06
N THR A 14 -36.72 27.10 16.71
CA THR A 14 -36.02 28.16 15.99
C THR A 14 -35.27 27.56 14.79
N CYS A 15 -35.44 28.13 13.60
CA CYS A 15 -34.84 27.61 12.38
C CYS A 15 -33.30 27.71 12.41
N PRO A 16 -32.55 26.62 12.17
CA PRO A 16 -31.08 26.65 12.20
C PRO A 16 -30.46 27.44 11.04
N LYS A 17 -31.19 27.66 9.94
CA LYS A 17 -30.70 28.40 8.76
C LYS A 17 -30.87 29.91 8.90
N CYS A 18 -32.05 30.38 9.30
CA CYS A 18 -32.39 31.81 9.30
C CYS A 18 -32.71 32.37 10.69
N ARG A 19 -32.67 31.54 11.74
CA ARG A 19 -33.01 31.90 13.13
C ARG A 19 -34.44 32.38 13.37
N HIS A 20 -35.36 32.13 12.43
CA HIS A 20 -36.78 32.44 12.62
C HIS A 20 -37.40 31.56 13.71
N THR A 21 -38.10 32.18 14.65
CA THR A 21 -38.89 31.49 15.69
C THR A 21 -40.35 31.52 15.27
N ARG A 22 -40.99 30.35 15.23
CA ARG A 22 -42.39 30.26 14.78
C ARG A 22 -43.33 31.01 15.72
N THR A 23 -44.25 31.77 15.12
CA THR A 23 -45.35 32.39 15.86
C THR A 23 -46.64 31.58 15.70
N PRO A 24 -47.56 31.57 16.70
CA PRO A 24 -48.76 30.72 16.68
C PRO A 24 -49.76 30.95 15.52
N GLY A 25 -49.57 31.99 14.69
CA GLY A 25 -50.45 32.34 13.56
C GLY A 25 -49.93 31.92 12.18
N GLU A 26 -48.75 31.31 12.08
CA GLU A 26 -48.12 30.95 10.80
C GLU A 26 -48.65 29.61 10.26
N ARG A 27 -49.14 29.59 9.01
CA ARG A 27 -49.82 28.43 8.38
C ARG A 27 -48.89 27.44 7.67
N ALA A 28 -47.57 27.59 7.77
CA ALA A 28 -46.64 26.70 7.09
C ALA A 28 -46.58 25.32 7.75
N ASP A 29 -46.39 24.27 6.93
CA ASP A 29 -46.24 22.88 7.38
C ASP A 29 -45.23 22.76 8.53
N PRO A 30 -45.54 22.04 9.64
CA PRO A 30 -44.65 21.87 10.79
C PRO A 30 -43.20 21.48 10.47
N GLY A 31 -42.96 20.74 9.39
CA GLY A 31 -41.63 20.31 8.94
C GLY A 31 -40.86 21.33 8.08
N VAL A 32 -41.45 22.51 7.81
CA VAL A 32 -40.88 23.53 6.90
C VAL A 32 -40.85 24.92 7.55
N CYS A 33 -39.66 25.56 7.58
CA CYS A 33 -39.54 26.92 8.08
C CYS A 33 -40.35 27.92 7.22
N PRO A 34 -41.28 28.71 7.81
CA PRO A 34 -42.11 29.66 7.07
C PRO A 34 -41.32 30.82 6.45
N ALA A 35 -40.21 31.23 7.07
CA ALA A 35 -39.43 32.38 6.62
C ALA A 35 -38.47 32.07 5.47
N CYS A 36 -37.83 30.89 5.45
CA CYS A 36 -36.77 30.57 4.49
C CYS A 36 -36.99 29.26 3.72
N GLY A 37 -38.11 28.57 3.93
CA GLY A 37 -38.46 27.32 3.24
C GLY A 37 -37.59 26.11 3.61
N LEU A 38 -36.85 26.15 4.72
CA LEU A 38 -36.01 25.02 5.13
C LEU A 38 -36.87 23.81 5.51
N VAL A 39 -36.68 22.69 4.83
CA VAL A 39 -37.29 21.40 5.19
C VAL A 39 -36.43 20.69 6.24
N PHE A 40 -36.91 20.60 7.48
CA PHE A 40 -36.13 20.10 8.62
C PHE A 40 -35.69 18.64 8.45
N ALA A 41 -36.53 17.80 7.85
CA ALA A 41 -36.19 16.39 7.57
C ALA A 41 -35.01 16.22 6.58
N LYS A 42 -34.84 17.16 5.65
CA LYS A 42 -33.69 17.16 4.71
C LYS A 42 -32.44 17.71 5.39
N TRP A 43 -32.60 18.76 6.19
CA TRP A 43 -31.51 19.37 6.96
C TRP A 43 -30.89 18.38 7.96
N ILE A 44 -31.70 17.67 8.74
CA ILE A 44 -31.23 16.66 9.69
C ILE A 44 -30.50 15.53 8.97
N ARG A 45 -31.01 15.03 7.83
CA ARG A 45 -30.34 14.01 7.02
C ARG A 45 -29.00 14.46 6.46
N GLN A 46 -28.89 15.73 6.05
CA GLN A 46 -27.63 16.28 5.56
C GLN A 46 -26.64 16.54 6.70
N ALA A 47 -27.11 16.98 7.88
CA ALA A 47 -26.26 17.20 9.05
C ALA A 47 -25.78 15.90 9.71
N SER A 48 -26.56 14.82 9.59
CA SER A 48 -26.17 13.47 10.03
C SER A 48 -25.27 12.74 9.03
N PHE A 49 -25.11 13.27 7.82
CA PHE A 49 -24.11 12.78 6.88
C PHE A 49 -22.72 13.28 7.31
N VAL A 50 -22.05 12.49 8.15
CA VAL A 50 -20.63 12.69 8.43
C VAL A 50 -19.85 12.10 7.26
N SER A 51 -19.13 12.94 6.52
CA SER A 51 -18.24 12.45 5.48
C SER A 51 -17.21 11.48 6.08
N PRO A 52 -16.87 10.36 5.41
CA PRO A 52 -15.78 9.47 5.83
C PRO A 52 -14.45 10.22 6.06
N SER A 53 -14.24 11.33 5.37
CA SER A 53 -13.07 12.20 5.54
C SER A 53 -13.07 12.95 6.88
N ARG A 54 -14.24 13.30 7.42
CA ARG A 54 -14.38 14.01 8.70
C ARG A 54 -14.23 13.05 9.89
N GLN A 55 -14.83 11.85 9.81
CA GLN A 55 -14.57 10.76 10.75
C GLN A 55 -13.08 10.40 10.84
N ARG A 56 -12.39 10.33 9.70
CA ARG A 56 -10.93 10.08 9.64
C ARG A 56 -10.10 11.19 10.30
N ARG A 57 -10.58 12.44 10.28
CA ARG A 57 -9.90 13.60 10.86
C ARG A 57 -10.12 13.66 12.38
N GLU A 58 -11.33 13.42 12.85
CA GLU A 58 -11.62 13.35 14.29
C GLU A 58 -10.93 12.15 14.96
N ALA A 59 -10.85 10.99 14.29
CA ALA A 59 -10.05 9.85 14.77
C ALA A 59 -8.53 10.12 14.79
N ARG A 60 -8.04 11.10 14.00
CA ARG A 60 -6.63 11.52 14.01
C ARG A 60 -6.32 12.43 15.21
N ASP A 61 -7.27 13.23 15.65
CA ASP A 61 -7.08 14.21 16.73
C ASP A 61 -7.13 13.54 18.13
N VAL A 62 -7.78 12.38 18.26
CA VAL A 62 -7.86 11.61 19.52
C VAL A 62 -6.58 10.79 19.79
N ASP A 63 -5.81 10.44 18.75
CA ASP A 63 -4.59 9.60 18.83
C ASP A 63 -3.33 10.36 19.28
N VAL A 64 -3.40 11.68 19.54
CA VAL A 64 -2.21 12.55 19.71
C VAL A 64 -1.63 12.53 21.13
N ASP A 65 -2.26 11.89 22.12
CA ASP A 65 -1.84 11.99 23.54
C ASP A 65 -1.14 10.75 24.13
N ALA A 66 -0.28 10.08 23.34
CA ALA A 66 0.53 8.96 23.87
C ALA A 66 1.97 8.94 23.31
N GLY A 67 2.92 9.51 24.07
CA GLY A 67 4.34 9.11 24.09
C GLY A 67 5.14 9.37 22.81
N ASP A 68 5.53 10.63 22.62
CA ASP A 68 6.21 11.18 21.44
C ASP A 68 7.63 10.63 21.17
N SER A 69 7.71 9.50 20.46
CA SER A 69 8.87 9.23 19.61
C SER A 69 8.40 8.83 18.22
N LEU A 70 9.05 9.38 17.19
CA LEU A 70 8.86 8.97 15.78
C LEU A 70 8.96 7.44 15.64
N PHE A 71 9.88 6.83 16.39
CA PHE A 71 10.06 5.39 16.47
C PHE A 71 8.83 4.66 17.00
N GLY A 72 8.24 5.12 18.12
CA GLY A 72 7.03 4.54 18.70
C GLY A 72 5.84 4.57 17.75
N ARG A 73 5.65 5.69 17.03
CA ARG A 73 4.62 5.83 16.00
C ARG A 73 4.82 4.87 14.82
N CYS A 74 6.05 4.72 14.34
CA CYS A 74 6.36 3.77 13.26
C CYS A 74 6.13 2.33 13.71
N TYR A 75 6.60 1.96 14.90
CA TYR A 75 6.41 0.62 15.45
C TYR A 75 4.93 0.28 15.65
N ALA A 76 4.13 1.22 16.17
CA ALA A 76 2.69 1.06 16.31
C ALA A 76 2.00 0.86 14.95
N ALA A 77 2.41 1.63 13.93
CA ALA A 77 1.88 1.50 12.57
C ALA A 77 2.18 0.13 11.96
N LEU A 78 3.41 -0.38 12.12
CA LEU A 78 3.82 -1.70 11.60
C LEU A 78 2.99 -2.85 12.18
N GLY A 79 2.50 -2.68 13.41
CA GLY A 79 1.72 -3.69 14.13
C GLY A 79 0.21 -3.44 14.16
N TYR A 80 -0.29 -2.41 13.46
CA TYR A 80 -1.67 -1.97 13.57
C TYR A 80 -2.67 -3.05 13.13
N VAL A 81 -3.74 -3.19 13.91
CA VAL A 81 -4.87 -4.07 13.60
C VAL A 81 -6.15 -3.26 13.86
N PRO A 82 -7.15 -3.30 12.98
CA PRO A 82 -8.43 -2.63 13.22
C PRO A 82 -9.17 -3.27 14.41
N GLU A 83 -10.07 -2.52 15.03
CA GLU A 83 -10.89 -3.00 16.15
C GLU A 83 -11.83 -4.12 15.73
N GLN A 84 -12.47 -3.95 14.56
CA GLN A 84 -13.34 -4.96 13.97
C GLN A 84 -12.64 -5.60 12.77
N VAL A 85 -12.67 -6.94 12.73
CA VAL A 85 -12.13 -7.74 11.63
C VAL A 85 -13.28 -8.53 11.03
N GLU A 86 -13.73 -8.14 9.84
CA GLU A 86 -14.73 -8.90 9.11
C GLU A 86 -14.15 -10.26 8.67
N PRO A 87 -14.87 -11.39 8.87
CA PRO A 87 -14.36 -12.72 8.54
C PRO A 87 -14.00 -12.88 7.06
N LEU A 88 -14.83 -12.36 6.15
CA LEU A 88 -14.59 -12.44 4.71
C LEU A 88 -13.30 -11.72 4.31
N HIS A 89 -13.05 -10.54 4.88
CA HIS A 89 -11.84 -9.76 4.65
C HIS A 89 -10.59 -10.50 5.14
N TRP A 90 -10.67 -11.14 6.31
CA TRP A 90 -9.58 -11.96 6.83
C TRP A 90 -9.27 -13.16 5.94
N TRP A 91 -10.29 -13.91 5.51
CA TRP A 91 -10.10 -15.05 4.60
C TRP A 91 -9.52 -14.63 3.25
N GLY A 92 -9.98 -13.49 2.70
CA GLY A 92 -9.42 -12.93 1.47
C GLY A 92 -7.94 -12.61 1.61
N ARG A 93 -7.52 -12.00 2.72
CA ARG A 93 -6.10 -11.73 3.00
C ARG A 93 -5.28 -13.00 3.25
N ALA A 94 -5.84 -13.99 3.95
CA ALA A 94 -5.17 -15.27 4.16
C ALA A 94 -4.93 -16.00 2.84
N LEU A 95 -5.94 -16.01 1.95
CA LEU A 95 -5.80 -16.57 0.60
C LEU A 95 -4.77 -15.78 -0.22
N ALA A 96 -4.84 -14.45 -0.23
CA ALA A 96 -3.86 -13.62 -0.93
C ALA A 96 -2.43 -13.86 -0.43
N TRP A 97 -2.24 -13.95 0.89
CA TRP A 97 -0.95 -14.28 1.49
C TRP A 97 -0.44 -15.64 1.03
N LEU A 98 -1.29 -16.67 1.03
CA LEU A 98 -0.90 -18.01 0.59
C LEU A 98 -0.49 -18.03 -0.88
N LEU A 99 -1.28 -17.42 -1.76
CA LEU A 99 -0.98 -17.34 -3.19
C LEU A 99 0.34 -16.63 -3.44
N VAL A 100 0.56 -15.50 -2.76
CA VAL A 100 1.78 -14.71 -2.87
C VAL A 100 2.98 -15.42 -2.24
N ALA A 101 2.81 -16.20 -1.17
CA ALA A 101 3.87 -17.01 -0.58
C ALA A 101 4.33 -18.11 -1.54
N ILE A 102 3.39 -18.82 -2.17
CA ILE A 102 3.69 -19.85 -3.18
C ILE A 102 4.40 -19.22 -4.38
N TRP A 103 3.88 -18.10 -4.87
CA TRP A 103 4.48 -17.40 -6.01
C TRP A 103 5.87 -16.85 -5.68
N GLY A 104 6.02 -16.20 -4.52
CA GLY A 104 7.30 -15.69 -4.04
C GLY A 104 8.33 -16.78 -3.85
N TRP A 105 7.94 -17.95 -3.31
CA TRP A 105 8.84 -19.10 -3.21
C TRP A 105 9.32 -19.57 -4.59
N ARG A 106 8.43 -19.62 -5.58
CA ARG A 106 8.80 -19.95 -6.96
C ARG A 106 9.80 -18.94 -7.52
N LEU A 107 9.55 -17.64 -7.36
CA LEU A 107 10.45 -16.59 -7.85
C LEU A 107 11.84 -16.66 -7.19
N ALA A 108 11.88 -16.88 -5.87
CA ALA A 108 13.12 -17.01 -5.10
C ALA A 108 13.98 -18.23 -5.49
N GLY A 109 13.38 -19.23 -6.14
CA GLY A 109 14.05 -20.44 -6.61
C GLY A 109 14.46 -20.40 -8.08
N LEU A 110 14.17 -19.32 -8.82
CA LEU A 110 14.62 -19.17 -10.20
C LEU A 110 16.13 -18.93 -10.23
N ASP A 111 16.82 -19.59 -11.15
CA ASP A 111 18.27 -19.49 -11.26
C ASP A 111 18.67 -18.13 -11.84
N TYR A 112 19.20 -17.27 -10.97
CA TYR A 112 19.67 -15.94 -11.35
C TYR A 112 20.97 -15.96 -12.16
N THR A 113 21.73 -17.06 -12.15
CA THR A 113 23.01 -17.16 -12.86
C THR A 113 22.83 -17.37 -14.36
N VAL A 114 21.67 -17.88 -14.77
CA VAL A 114 21.27 -18.05 -16.19
C VAL A 114 20.07 -17.18 -16.57
N GLY A 115 19.59 -16.34 -15.65
CA GLY A 115 18.54 -15.36 -15.91
C GLY A 115 17.14 -15.91 -16.12
N GLU A 116 16.78 -17.04 -15.47
CA GLU A 116 15.43 -17.64 -15.60
C GLU A 116 14.29 -16.66 -15.26
N MET A 117 14.59 -15.69 -14.40
CA MET A 117 13.67 -14.64 -13.98
C MET A 117 13.12 -13.83 -15.17
N GLY A 118 13.88 -13.67 -16.26
CA GLY A 118 13.46 -12.92 -17.45
C GLY A 118 12.23 -13.51 -18.16
N ALA A 119 11.97 -14.81 -18.01
CA ALA A 119 10.77 -15.46 -18.57
C ALA A 119 9.55 -15.42 -17.62
N SER A 120 9.70 -14.80 -16.44
CA SER A 120 8.66 -14.80 -15.42
C SER A 120 7.59 -13.73 -15.68
N PHE A 121 6.38 -13.99 -15.20
CA PHE A 121 5.32 -12.98 -15.15
C PHE A 121 5.72 -11.74 -14.34
N MET A 122 6.56 -11.92 -13.30
CA MET A 122 7.05 -10.81 -12.49
C MET A 122 7.90 -9.87 -13.34
N HIS A 123 8.83 -10.41 -14.14
CA HIS A 123 9.68 -9.63 -15.03
C HIS A 123 8.86 -8.80 -16.01
N ALA A 124 7.81 -9.38 -16.61
CA ALA A 124 6.91 -8.66 -17.51
C ALA A 124 6.22 -7.43 -16.87
N ILE A 125 6.02 -7.42 -15.54
CA ILE A 125 5.51 -6.27 -14.79
C ILE A 125 6.62 -5.27 -14.48
N LEU A 126 7.78 -5.77 -14.04
CA LEU A 126 8.89 -4.94 -13.56
C LEU A 126 9.58 -4.18 -14.69
N LEU A 127 9.61 -4.76 -15.88
CA LEU A 127 10.34 -4.20 -17.00
C LEU A 127 9.80 -2.84 -17.47
N PRO A 128 8.49 -2.62 -17.71
CA PRO A 128 7.97 -1.28 -17.98
C PRO A 128 8.24 -0.26 -16.86
N ILE A 129 8.29 -0.72 -15.60
CA ILE A 129 8.61 0.13 -14.45
C ILE A 129 10.09 0.53 -14.52
N HIS A 130 10.97 -0.42 -14.84
CA HIS A 130 12.38 -0.16 -15.07
C HIS A 130 12.58 0.91 -16.16
N GLU A 131 11.97 0.73 -17.32
CA GLU A 131 12.08 1.69 -18.43
C GLU A 131 11.54 3.08 -18.06
N ALA A 132 10.43 3.14 -17.31
CA ALA A 132 9.90 4.40 -16.80
C ALA A 132 10.87 5.09 -15.83
N GLY A 133 11.67 4.33 -15.09
CA GLY A 133 12.71 4.83 -14.20
C GLY A 133 13.78 5.62 -14.96
N HIS A 134 14.24 5.14 -16.12
CA HIS A 134 15.17 5.90 -16.95
C HIS A 134 14.62 7.26 -17.33
N MET A 135 13.36 7.30 -17.78
CA MET A 135 12.70 8.54 -18.18
C MET A 135 12.53 9.51 -17.01
N LEU A 136 12.17 8.99 -15.83
CA LEU A 136 11.94 9.80 -14.63
C LEU A 136 13.24 10.45 -14.13
N PHE A 137 14.35 9.73 -14.19
CA PHE A 137 15.64 10.19 -13.69
C PHE A 137 16.51 10.87 -14.76
N MET A 138 16.09 10.87 -16.03
CA MET A 138 16.78 11.54 -17.14
C MET A 138 17.24 12.98 -16.85
N PRO A 139 16.44 13.84 -16.21
CA PRO A 139 16.85 15.22 -15.92
C PRO A 139 18.05 15.34 -14.97
N LEU A 140 18.44 14.26 -14.29
CA LEU A 140 19.52 14.24 -13.30
C LEU A 140 20.88 13.82 -13.89
N GLY A 141 20.96 13.68 -15.22
CA GLY A 141 22.20 13.34 -15.95
C GLY A 141 22.35 11.83 -16.19
N GLU A 142 23.30 11.48 -17.07
CA GLU A 142 23.46 10.12 -17.63
C GLU A 142 23.53 9.01 -16.58
N PHE A 143 24.39 9.16 -15.56
CA PHE A 143 24.51 8.19 -14.48
C PHE A 143 23.17 7.93 -13.79
N MET A 144 22.43 9.00 -13.49
CA MET A 144 21.13 8.89 -12.83
C MET A 144 20.05 8.37 -13.78
N THR A 145 20.11 8.69 -15.08
CA THR A 145 19.25 8.07 -16.09
C THR A 145 19.40 6.56 -16.03
N ILE A 146 20.63 6.04 -16.12
CA ILE A 146 20.93 4.60 -16.16
C ILE A 146 20.60 3.95 -14.82
N ALA A 147 21.01 4.53 -13.70
CA ALA A 147 20.64 4.03 -12.37
C ALA A 147 19.13 4.10 -12.12
N GLY A 148 18.43 5.03 -12.78
CA GLY A 148 17.03 5.35 -12.61
C GLY A 148 16.09 4.17 -12.81
N GLY A 149 16.41 3.26 -13.75
CA GLY A 149 15.59 2.08 -13.99
C GLY A 149 15.54 1.15 -12.78
N SER A 150 16.72 0.73 -12.32
CA SER A 150 16.86 -0.08 -11.09
C SER A 150 16.35 0.65 -9.84
N LEU A 151 16.61 1.96 -9.72
CA LEU A 151 16.14 2.75 -8.58
C LEU A 151 14.62 2.82 -8.52
N PHE A 152 13.94 3.13 -9.62
CA PHE A 152 12.49 3.24 -9.63
C PHE A 152 11.81 1.89 -9.44
N GLN A 153 12.36 0.81 -10.01
CA GLN A 153 11.92 -0.57 -9.80
C GLN A 153 11.90 -0.98 -8.31
N LEU A 154 12.80 -0.41 -7.48
CA LEU A 154 12.84 -0.62 -6.03
C LEU A 154 12.04 0.41 -5.23
N LEU A 155 12.05 1.68 -5.65
CA LEU A 155 11.40 2.76 -4.92
C LEU A 155 9.88 2.69 -5.03
N LEU A 156 9.33 2.36 -6.20
CA LEU A 156 7.89 2.31 -6.41
C LEU A 156 7.17 1.38 -5.41
N PRO A 157 7.57 0.09 -5.24
CA PRO A 157 6.94 -0.77 -4.26
C PRO A 157 7.10 -0.25 -2.82
N LEU A 158 8.22 0.38 -2.48
CA LEU A 158 8.45 0.96 -1.15
C LEU A 158 7.56 2.18 -0.90
N ILE A 159 7.35 3.02 -1.91
CA ILE A 159 6.41 4.15 -1.85
C ILE A 159 4.98 3.63 -1.64
N CYS A 160 4.58 2.61 -2.40
CA CYS A 160 3.28 1.95 -2.20
C CYS A 160 3.15 1.34 -0.80
N ALA A 161 4.18 0.66 -0.30
CA ALA A 161 4.19 0.11 1.06
C ALA A 161 4.06 1.20 2.12
N GLY A 162 4.81 2.30 1.99
CA GLY A 162 4.73 3.45 2.89
C GLY A 162 3.35 4.12 2.85
N ALA A 163 2.76 4.29 1.67
CA ALA A 163 1.41 4.82 1.52
C ALA A 163 0.35 3.91 2.18
N LEU A 164 0.45 2.59 1.99
CA LEU A 164 -0.45 1.63 2.63
C LEU A 164 -0.30 1.66 4.16
N LEU A 165 0.93 1.74 4.66
CA LEU A 165 1.21 1.80 6.08
C LEU A 165 0.69 3.09 6.74
N HIS A 166 0.99 4.24 6.15
CA HIS A 166 0.72 5.55 6.77
C HIS A 166 -0.65 6.13 6.42
N THR A 167 -1.09 6.03 5.17
CA THR A 167 -2.35 6.63 4.71
C THR A 167 -3.52 5.70 4.93
N ASN A 168 -3.34 4.41 4.63
CA ASN A 168 -4.41 3.42 4.69
C ASN A 168 -4.44 2.66 6.03
N ARG A 169 -3.41 2.79 6.87
CA ARG A 169 -3.22 2.01 8.10
C ARG A 169 -3.33 0.50 7.82
N ASP A 170 -2.73 0.06 6.71
CA ASP A 170 -2.76 -1.33 6.25
C ASP A 170 -1.36 -1.97 6.26
N PRO A 171 -0.89 -2.48 7.41
CA PRO A 171 0.41 -3.15 7.49
C PRO A 171 0.46 -4.47 6.72
N PHE A 172 -0.69 -5.12 6.47
CA PHE A 172 -0.73 -6.31 5.62
C PHE A 172 -0.43 -5.94 4.16
N GLY A 173 -1.08 -4.91 3.63
CA GLY A 173 -0.77 -4.39 2.31
C GLY A 173 0.67 -3.88 2.19
N ALA A 174 1.18 -3.21 3.24
CA ALA A 174 2.58 -2.77 3.28
C ALA A 174 3.57 -3.94 3.21
N ALA A 175 3.27 -5.07 3.88
CA ALA A 175 4.06 -6.28 3.77
C ALA A 175 4.09 -6.83 2.33
N LEU A 176 2.97 -6.80 1.61
CA LEU A 176 2.94 -7.19 0.18
C LEU A 176 3.79 -6.24 -0.69
N GLY A 177 3.80 -4.95 -0.38
CA GLY A 177 4.69 -3.99 -1.04
C GLY A 177 6.18 -4.26 -0.77
N LEU A 178 6.53 -4.68 0.45
CA LEU A 178 7.90 -5.10 0.78
C LEU A 178 8.30 -6.39 0.03
N LEU A 179 7.38 -7.34 -0.12
CA LEU A 179 7.61 -8.54 -0.92
C LEU A 179 7.83 -8.20 -2.40
N TRP A 180 7.06 -7.26 -2.95
CA TRP A 180 7.29 -6.73 -4.30
C TRP A 180 8.69 -6.11 -4.42
N CYS A 181 9.13 -5.30 -3.46
CA CYS A 181 10.50 -4.77 -3.46
C CYS A 181 11.56 -5.91 -3.43
N GLY A 182 11.32 -6.95 -2.64
CA GLY A 182 12.19 -8.12 -2.61
C GLY A 182 12.24 -8.88 -3.95
N SER A 183 11.09 -9.09 -4.61
CA SER A 183 11.06 -9.71 -5.94
C SER A 183 11.66 -8.83 -7.02
N SER A 184 11.57 -7.50 -6.89
CA SER A 184 12.30 -6.55 -7.73
C SER A 184 13.83 -6.71 -7.61
N LEU A 185 14.37 -6.97 -6.41
CA LEU A 185 15.80 -7.25 -6.24
C LEU A 185 16.22 -8.59 -6.85
N VAL A 186 15.38 -9.63 -6.70
CA VAL A 186 15.59 -10.94 -7.34
C VAL A 186 15.62 -10.79 -8.87
N ASP A 187 14.76 -9.94 -9.42
CA ASP A 187 14.71 -9.61 -10.85
C ASP A 187 15.94 -8.85 -11.37
N LEU A 188 16.52 -7.96 -10.57
CA LEU A 188 17.76 -7.25 -10.92
C LEU A 188 19.01 -8.14 -10.84
N ALA A 189 18.97 -9.20 -10.02
CA ALA A 189 20.15 -10.00 -9.72
C ALA A 189 20.86 -10.62 -10.95
N PRO A 190 20.16 -11.19 -11.96
CA PRO A 190 20.79 -11.69 -13.17
C PRO A 190 21.55 -10.60 -13.94
N TYR A 191 20.96 -9.41 -14.08
CA TYR A 191 21.61 -8.29 -14.78
C TYR A 191 22.86 -7.80 -14.07
N ILE A 192 22.85 -7.79 -12.73
CA ILE A 192 24.05 -7.48 -11.94
C ILE A 192 25.08 -8.60 -12.10
N TYR A 193 24.65 -9.86 -12.02
CA TYR A 193 25.54 -11.01 -12.08
C TYR A 193 26.28 -11.10 -13.43
N ASP A 194 25.54 -10.93 -14.52
CA ASP A 194 25.95 -11.11 -15.91
C ASP A 194 26.92 -10.03 -16.42
N ALA A 195 27.03 -8.87 -15.74
CA ALA A 195 27.79 -7.72 -16.24
C ALA A 195 29.27 -8.01 -16.57
N LYS A 196 29.90 -9.03 -15.97
CA LYS A 196 31.27 -9.45 -16.29
C LYS A 196 31.35 -10.27 -17.58
N HIS A 197 30.35 -11.10 -17.85
CA HIS A 197 30.30 -12.04 -18.97
C HIS A 197 28.90 -11.97 -19.57
N PRO A 198 28.57 -10.93 -20.36
CA PRO A 198 27.20 -10.57 -20.61
C PRO A 198 26.50 -11.48 -21.63
N GLN A 199 25.91 -12.57 -21.17
CA GLN A 199 25.24 -13.56 -22.02
C GLN A 199 23.71 -13.37 -22.07
N LEU A 200 23.14 -12.49 -21.25
CA LEU A 200 21.69 -12.28 -21.20
C LEU A 200 21.19 -11.52 -22.44
N ILE A 201 20.13 -12.05 -23.07
CA ILE A 201 19.41 -11.36 -24.14
C ILE A 201 18.51 -10.29 -23.51
N LEU A 202 18.69 -9.05 -23.93
CA LEU A 202 17.95 -7.88 -23.48
C LEU A 202 16.67 -7.65 -24.30
N LEU A 203 15.86 -6.67 -23.88
CA LEU A 203 14.65 -6.23 -24.58
C LEU A 203 14.83 -5.95 -26.07
N GLY A 204 16.00 -5.46 -26.47
CA GLY A 204 16.35 -5.16 -27.85
C GLY A 204 16.65 -6.39 -28.72
N GLY A 205 16.63 -7.60 -28.17
CA GLY A 205 17.07 -8.81 -28.87
C GLY A 205 18.59 -8.95 -29.00
N HIS A 206 19.34 -8.07 -28.32
CA HIS A 206 20.79 -8.01 -28.28
C HIS A 206 21.30 -8.47 -26.90
N THR A 207 22.55 -8.89 -26.84
CA THR A 207 23.22 -9.18 -25.56
C THR A 207 24.04 -7.98 -25.09
N GLY A 208 24.53 -8.01 -23.85
CA GLY A 208 25.49 -7.00 -23.39
C GLY A 208 26.85 -7.06 -24.11
N GLU A 209 27.11 -8.07 -24.95
CA GLU A 209 28.25 -8.11 -25.87
C GLU A 209 28.09 -7.13 -27.05
N ASP A 210 26.84 -6.80 -27.42
CA ASP A 210 26.51 -5.89 -28.53
C ASP A 210 26.41 -4.41 -28.08
N GLY A 211 26.37 -4.16 -26.76
CA GLY A 211 26.34 -2.82 -26.15
C GLY A 211 26.11 -2.88 -24.62
N PRO A 212 26.66 -1.96 -23.82
CA PRO A 212 26.60 -2.05 -22.36
C PRO A 212 25.16 -1.88 -21.85
N HIS A 213 24.63 -2.89 -21.17
CA HIS A 213 23.42 -2.74 -20.35
C HIS A 213 23.73 -2.01 -19.05
N ASP A 214 22.69 -1.54 -18.35
CA ASP A 214 22.83 -0.61 -17.22
C ASP A 214 23.89 -1.01 -16.20
N TRP A 215 23.85 -2.27 -15.75
CA TRP A 215 24.77 -2.76 -14.73
C TRP A 215 26.22 -2.91 -15.19
N ILE A 216 26.49 -3.06 -16.50
CA ILE A 216 27.86 -2.94 -17.03
C ILE A 216 28.33 -1.50 -16.84
N TYR A 217 27.56 -0.53 -17.33
CA TYR A 217 27.89 0.89 -17.20
C TYR A 217 28.09 1.28 -15.72
N LEU A 218 27.13 0.94 -14.85
CA LEU A 218 27.17 1.31 -13.44
C LEU A 218 28.39 0.72 -12.74
N LEU A 219 28.71 -0.56 -12.96
CA LEU A 219 29.88 -1.18 -12.33
C LEU A 219 31.19 -0.68 -12.94
N ASP A 220 31.21 -0.33 -14.23
CA ASP A 220 32.38 0.23 -14.90
C ASP A 220 32.76 1.61 -14.36
N GLN A 221 31.78 2.48 -14.08
CA GLN A 221 32.01 3.78 -13.43
C GLN A 221 32.76 3.67 -12.09
N PHE A 222 32.67 2.52 -11.41
CA PHE A 222 33.38 2.26 -10.15
C PHE A 222 34.61 1.34 -10.31
N GLY A 223 34.91 0.87 -11.53
CA GLY A 223 35.96 -0.13 -11.77
C GLY A 223 35.67 -1.47 -11.09
N LYS A 224 34.40 -1.85 -10.97
CA LYS A 224 33.92 -3.00 -10.18
C LYS A 224 33.28 -4.12 -11.00
N VAL A 225 33.32 -4.06 -12.33
CA VAL A 225 32.76 -5.10 -13.22
C VAL A 225 33.23 -6.52 -12.84
N ALA A 226 34.50 -6.70 -12.46
CA ALA A 226 35.03 -8.00 -12.05
C ALA A 226 34.32 -8.63 -10.82
N HIS A 227 33.64 -7.82 -10.00
CA HIS A 227 32.90 -8.25 -8.81
C HIS A 227 31.41 -8.45 -9.06
N SER A 228 30.94 -8.27 -10.31
CA SER A 228 29.53 -8.40 -10.67
C SER A 228 28.87 -9.71 -10.19
N PRO A 229 29.51 -10.90 -10.24
CA PRO A 229 28.87 -12.13 -9.77
C PRO A 229 28.58 -12.11 -8.27
N ALA A 230 29.45 -11.48 -7.48
CA ALA A 230 29.27 -11.34 -6.04
C ALA A 230 28.13 -10.36 -5.73
N TYR A 231 28.03 -9.25 -6.45
CA TYR A 231 26.93 -8.29 -6.27
C TYR A 231 25.59 -8.84 -6.71
N GLY A 232 25.53 -9.59 -7.83
CA GLY A 232 24.28 -10.24 -8.26
C GLY A 232 23.82 -11.29 -7.26
N THR A 233 24.75 -12.11 -6.76
CA THR A 233 24.46 -13.07 -5.69
C THR A 233 23.95 -12.37 -4.42
N PHE A 234 24.58 -11.27 -4.03
CA PHE A 234 24.16 -10.47 -2.88
C PHE A 234 22.76 -9.88 -3.08
N ALA A 235 22.49 -9.28 -4.24
CA ALA A 235 21.18 -8.71 -4.57
C ALA A 235 20.08 -9.77 -4.54
N HIS A 236 20.34 -10.97 -5.08
CA HIS A 236 19.42 -12.09 -5.02
C HIS A 236 19.09 -12.47 -3.57
N HIS A 237 20.11 -12.75 -2.76
CA HIS A 237 19.89 -13.18 -1.37
C HIS A 237 19.24 -12.09 -0.52
N LEU A 238 19.59 -10.83 -0.72
CA LEU A 238 18.93 -9.71 -0.07
C LEU A 238 17.44 -9.64 -0.47
N GLY A 239 17.14 -9.78 -1.76
CA GLY A 239 15.76 -9.85 -2.27
C GLY A 239 14.96 -10.97 -1.61
N VAL A 240 15.51 -12.19 -1.57
CA VAL A 240 14.90 -13.34 -0.89
C VAL A 240 14.69 -13.07 0.60
N MET A 241 15.67 -12.47 1.29
CA MET A 241 15.52 -12.10 2.71
C MET A 241 14.38 -11.09 2.93
N LEU A 242 14.23 -10.09 2.06
CA LEU A 242 13.12 -9.15 2.12
C LEU A 242 11.78 -9.84 1.88
N MET A 243 11.70 -10.76 0.92
CA MET A 243 10.50 -11.54 0.64
C MET A 243 10.11 -12.40 1.85
N VAL A 244 11.06 -13.10 2.48
CA VAL A 244 10.81 -13.89 3.69
C VAL A 244 10.35 -13.01 4.84
N GLY A 245 11.02 -11.88 5.07
CA GLY A 245 10.65 -10.90 6.08
C GLY A 245 9.23 -10.34 5.87
N ALA A 246 8.88 -10.04 4.62
CA ALA A 246 7.54 -9.59 4.23
C ALA A 246 6.47 -10.66 4.49
N LEU A 247 6.74 -11.92 4.13
CA LEU A 247 5.82 -13.03 4.40
C LEU A 247 5.62 -13.26 5.90
N ALA A 248 6.70 -13.23 6.67
CA ALA A 248 6.65 -13.34 8.12
C ALA A 248 5.84 -12.19 8.76
N TRP A 249 6.04 -10.96 8.28
CA TRP A 249 5.29 -9.80 8.73
C TRP A 249 3.79 -9.92 8.40
N GLY A 250 3.45 -10.26 7.15
CA GLY A 250 2.06 -10.49 6.74
C GLY A 250 1.37 -11.59 7.54
N ALA A 251 2.06 -12.70 7.80
CA ALA A 251 1.56 -13.79 8.64
C ALA A 251 1.34 -13.32 10.10
N GLY A 252 2.26 -12.54 10.65
CA GLY A 252 2.13 -11.93 11.97
C GLY A 252 0.89 -11.02 12.08
N ILE A 253 0.59 -10.23 11.04
CA ILE A 253 -0.62 -9.41 11.00
C ILE A 253 -1.89 -10.26 10.93
N LEU A 254 -1.92 -11.30 10.09
CA LEU A 254 -3.05 -12.23 10.01
C LEU A 254 -3.31 -12.95 11.34
N TRP A 255 -2.24 -13.35 12.02
CA TRP A 255 -2.32 -13.98 13.33
C TRP A 255 -2.91 -13.04 14.39
N ARG A 256 -2.44 -11.79 14.46
CA ARG A 256 -3.01 -10.78 15.37
C ARG A 256 -4.47 -10.48 15.06
N GLN A 257 -4.84 -10.40 13.77
CA GLN A 257 -6.24 -10.24 13.35
C GLN A 257 -7.11 -11.42 13.80
N ARG A 258 -6.60 -12.65 13.68
CA ARG A 258 -7.31 -13.87 14.10
C ARG A 258 -7.56 -13.89 15.61
N GLN A 259 -6.59 -13.47 16.41
CA GLN A 259 -6.74 -13.38 17.88
C GLN A 259 -7.83 -12.39 18.27
N ARG A 260 -7.87 -11.21 17.64
CA ARG A 260 -8.92 -10.21 17.90
C ARG A 260 -10.31 -10.73 17.53
N TRP A 261 -10.43 -11.37 16.37
CA TRP A 261 -11.69 -11.98 15.94
C TRP A 261 -12.14 -13.11 16.89
N ALA A 262 -11.22 -13.93 17.39
CA ALA A 262 -11.52 -15.00 18.33
C ALA A 262 -11.90 -14.49 19.74
N GLY A 263 -11.35 -13.35 20.17
CA GLY A 263 -11.67 -12.71 21.44
C GLY A 263 -13.02 -11.98 21.46
N ALA A 264 -13.55 -11.59 20.30
CA ALA A 264 -14.90 -11.03 20.15
C ALA A 264 -15.96 -12.15 20.25
N GLY A 265 -16.35 -12.46 21.48
CA GLY A 265 -17.37 -13.48 21.79
C GLY A 265 -18.74 -13.20 21.15
N PRO A 266 -19.68 -14.17 21.17
CA PRO A 266 -20.96 -14.09 20.46
C PRO A 266 -21.92 -12.96 20.90
N GLY A 267 -21.59 -12.16 21.92
CA GLY A 267 -22.52 -11.19 22.54
C GLY A 267 -22.47 -9.75 22.00
N GLU A 268 -21.56 -9.43 21.08
CA GLU A 268 -21.39 -8.08 20.51
C GLU A 268 -21.57 -8.03 18.98
N ARG A 269 -22.19 -9.07 18.39
CA ARG A 269 -22.49 -9.15 16.95
C ARG A 269 -23.95 -8.82 16.64
#